data_AF-A0A3D5B5N0-F1
#
_entry.id   AF-A0A3D5B5N0-F1
#
_cell.length_a   1.000
_cell.length_b   1.000
_cell.length_c   1.000
_cell.angle_alpha   90.00
_cell.angle_beta   90.00
_cell.angle_gamma   90.00
#
_symmetry.space_group_name_H-M   'P 1'
#
loop_
_entity.id
_entity.type
_entity.pdbx_description
1 polymer ?
#
loop_
_entity_poly.entity_id
_entity_poly.type
_entity_poly.pdbx_seq_one_letter_code
_entity_poly.pdbx_strand_id
1 'polypeptide(L)'
;MAFCYLDNEAEKEGFILLDSLFIEHYLPYAGEVELKVYLLGLDLCRKAGENVSLSSFADDLNLTESDVKDAFSYWEKQGLVRVTDNPFVVKYLSVRSRFGLSRTFKKQKYADFNRQVEDIFEGRTVHPQEFMEYYTIIEDGKLEPDAMLMIIRYCLGYCSKENPVRYIRKVANTWIEAGVRTVKDVEERLLQEDAASQDIRAVLAALGRTSAPDPTDRQLYVKWTTRLGFSKDAVLAAAKLAKKKGGMAKLDEILESFLKRGVYTAADIQAEAKRQEDMLDIAVRVNNKLGLRYQDLGSVVELYVSKWLNWGFSANGLLMIAERSFLSDVRTLGGMDKEVEEYFSLGFVTDDAVRSRIREIEKADSVIEKILKIAGTPRRVRENDRTFYRNWLSWGFDEAAMTEAAALAANKPYALSYINQVLSNWKREGKKSAVKEVVATVADGYDFSRMNEEEREKRLRKDKEYAAFEKERRKLSIEIAHIYSEGGIPSAEMSRRFEELEKLIAEKKAKLEE
;
A
#
# COMPACT_ATOMS: atom_id res chain seq x y z
N MET A 1 -7.93 -30.50 49.06
CA MET A 1 -6.62 -30.84 48.48
C MET A 1 -5.78 -29.58 48.56
N ALA A 2 -4.56 -29.66 49.09
CA ALA A 2 -3.63 -28.53 49.01
C ALA A 2 -3.36 -28.25 47.52
N PHE A 3 -3.36 -26.96 47.14
CA PHE A 3 -3.14 -26.53 45.75
C PHE A 3 -1.80 -27.03 45.18
N CYS A 4 -0.83 -27.29 46.05
CA CYS A 4 0.41 -27.98 45.74
C CYS A 4 0.70 -29.01 46.85
N TYR A 5 1.20 -30.19 46.46
CA TYR A 5 1.77 -31.19 47.36
C TYR A 5 3.05 -31.74 46.73
N LEU A 6 4.02 -32.12 47.56
CA LEU A 6 5.29 -32.71 47.11
C LEU A 6 5.17 -34.23 47.10
N ASP A 7 5.92 -34.87 46.20
CA ASP A 7 6.05 -36.33 46.14
C ASP A 7 7.13 -36.82 47.12
N ASN A 8 7.03 -38.08 47.57
CA ASN A 8 7.90 -38.66 48.62
C ASN A 8 9.37 -38.79 48.19
N GLU A 9 9.65 -38.81 46.88
CA GLU A 9 11.01 -38.77 46.36
C GLU A 9 11.57 -37.35 46.33
N ALA A 10 10.73 -36.34 46.06
CA ALA A 10 11.13 -34.94 46.13
C ALA A 10 11.58 -34.56 47.55
N GLU A 11 10.97 -35.13 48.60
CA GLU A 11 11.39 -35.02 50.01
C GLU A 11 12.84 -35.46 50.31
N LYS A 12 13.49 -36.19 49.40
CA LYS A 12 14.87 -36.65 49.56
C LYS A 12 15.89 -35.82 48.76
N GLU A 13 15.45 -34.85 47.97
CA GLU A 13 16.30 -33.99 47.15
C GLU A 13 16.54 -32.63 47.85
N GLY A 14 17.63 -31.93 47.48
CA GLY A 14 18.05 -30.71 48.16
C GLY A 14 17.01 -29.59 48.06
N PHE A 15 16.35 -29.27 49.18
CA PHE A 15 15.39 -28.15 49.25
C PHE A 15 16.04 -26.82 49.51
N ILE A 16 15.44 -25.73 49.03
CA ILE A 16 15.73 -24.36 49.46
C ILE A 16 14.60 -23.91 50.41
N LEU A 17 14.94 -23.51 51.63
CA LEU A 17 13.97 -22.98 52.60
C LEU A 17 13.88 -21.46 52.44
N LEU A 18 12.69 -20.95 52.13
CA LEU A 18 12.41 -19.53 52.04
C LEU A 18 11.55 -19.10 53.22
N ASP A 19 11.90 -17.96 53.82
CA ASP A 19 11.09 -17.34 54.87
C ASP A 19 9.74 -16.90 54.26
N SER A 20 8.62 -17.20 54.92
CA SER A 20 7.29 -16.77 54.45
C SER A 20 7.22 -15.26 54.23
N LEU A 21 7.95 -14.46 55.03
CA LEU A 21 8.04 -13.01 54.85
C LEU A 21 8.71 -12.61 53.53
N PHE A 22 9.65 -13.42 53.02
CA PHE A 22 10.24 -13.20 51.70
C PHE A 22 9.19 -13.40 50.61
N ILE A 23 8.44 -14.50 50.70
CA ILE A 23 7.40 -14.86 49.74
C ILE A 23 6.28 -13.81 49.72
N GLU A 24 5.86 -13.34 50.90
CA GLU A 24 4.76 -12.39 51.02
C GLU A 24 5.16 -10.96 50.60
N HIS A 25 6.37 -10.51 50.95
CA HIS A 25 6.70 -9.09 50.86
C HIS A 25 7.77 -8.73 49.83
N TYR A 26 8.56 -9.68 49.34
CA TYR A 26 9.68 -9.39 48.42
C TYR A 26 9.50 -10.09 47.07
N LEU A 27 9.03 -11.33 47.06
CA LEU A 27 8.82 -12.12 45.83
C LEU A 27 7.89 -11.44 44.81
N PRO A 28 6.74 -10.80 45.19
CA PRO A 28 5.82 -10.21 44.20
C PRO A 28 6.38 -8.98 43.45
N TYR A 29 7.43 -8.35 43.98
CA TYR A 29 7.99 -7.09 43.48
C TYR A 29 9.39 -7.25 42.88
N ALA A 30 10.02 -8.41 43.06
CA ALA A 30 11.31 -8.74 42.47
C ALA A 30 11.15 -9.13 41.00
N GLY A 31 12.12 -8.75 40.16
CA GLY A 31 12.16 -9.20 38.78
C GLY A 31 12.66 -10.65 38.67
N GLU A 32 12.53 -11.21 37.47
CA GLU A 32 12.86 -12.62 37.21
C GLU A 32 14.36 -12.90 37.41
N VAL A 33 15.22 -11.98 36.96
CA VAL A 33 16.68 -12.08 37.10
C VAL A 33 17.07 -12.00 38.57
N GLU A 34 16.53 -11.03 39.30
CA GLU A 34 16.81 -10.83 40.72
C GLU A 34 16.39 -12.04 41.54
N LEU A 35 15.23 -12.65 41.24
CA LEU A 35 14.78 -13.88 41.90
C LEU A 35 15.71 -15.06 41.61
N LYS A 36 16.10 -15.28 40.35
CA LYS A 36 17.02 -16.36 39.97
C LYS A 36 18.37 -16.22 40.70
N VAL A 37 18.94 -15.00 40.68
CA VAL A 37 20.20 -14.70 41.37
C VAL A 37 20.07 -14.91 42.88
N TYR A 38 18.97 -14.46 43.50
CA TYR A 38 18.75 -14.64 44.93
C TYR A 38 18.65 -16.11 45.34
N LEU A 39 17.85 -16.90 44.60
CA LEU A 39 17.59 -18.31 44.92
C LEU A 39 18.84 -19.15 44.70
N LEU A 40 19.56 -18.95 43.59
CA LEU A 40 20.80 -19.69 43.32
C LEU A 40 21.89 -19.33 44.34
N GLY A 41 22.06 -18.05 44.68
CA GLY A 41 23.01 -17.65 45.71
C GLY A 41 22.65 -18.19 47.10
N LEU A 42 21.36 -18.36 47.41
CA LEU A 42 20.89 -18.98 48.65
C LEU A 42 21.17 -20.50 48.67
N ASP A 43 21.04 -21.18 47.53
CA ASP A 43 21.43 -22.59 47.38
C ASP A 43 22.94 -22.79 47.57
N LEU A 44 23.76 -21.90 47.02
CA LEU A 44 25.22 -21.93 47.22
C LEU A 44 25.62 -21.71 48.68
N CYS A 45 24.90 -20.87 49.42
CA CYS A 45 25.12 -20.71 50.86
C CYS A 45 24.92 -22.04 51.63
N ARG A 46 24.14 -22.98 51.10
CA ARG A 46 23.92 -24.31 51.70
C ARG A 46 24.96 -25.34 51.28
N LYS A 47 25.53 -25.22 50.09
CA LYS A 47 26.61 -26.08 49.56
C LYS A 47 27.99 -25.69 50.12
N ALA A 48 28.03 -25.20 51.37
CA ALA A 48 29.21 -24.61 52.00
C ALA A 48 30.48 -25.45 51.79
N GLY A 49 31.36 -25.01 50.87
CA GLY A 49 32.58 -25.72 50.48
C GLY A 49 32.93 -25.63 49.00
N GLU A 50 31.97 -25.32 48.12
CA GLU A 50 32.25 -25.08 46.70
C GLU A 50 32.70 -23.63 46.47
N ASN A 51 33.95 -23.44 46.05
CA ASN A 51 34.46 -22.14 45.62
C ASN A 51 33.91 -21.81 44.23
N VAL A 52 32.66 -21.37 44.17
CA VAL A 52 32.04 -20.89 42.92
C VAL A 52 32.52 -19.47 42.65
N SER A 53 33.19 -19.27 41.51
CA SER A 53 33.57 -17.94 41.05
C SER A 53 32.35 -17.17 40.53
N LEU A 54 32.43 -15.83 40.53
CA LEU A 54 31.39 -14.99 39.95
C LEU A 54 31.11 -15.33 38.48
N SER A 55 32.16 -15.68 37.71
CA SER A 55 32.04 -16.09 36.31
C SER A 55 31.20 -17.37 36.17
N SER A 56 31.48 -18.40 36.97
CA SER A 56 30.71 -19.66 36.96
C SER A 56 29.26 -19.43 37.35
N PHE A 57 29.01 -18.57 38.33
CA PHE A 57 27.65 -18.21 38.75
C PHE A 57 26.86 -17.52 37.63
N ALA A 58 27.52 -16.64 36.88
CA ALA A 58 26.92 -15.93 35.76
C ALA A 58 26.62 -16.88 34.59
N ASP A 59 27.55 -17.79 34.29
CA ASP A 59 27.40 -18.83 33.26
C ASP A 59 26.22 -19.77 33.57
N ASP A 60 26.06 -20.22 34.82
CA ASP A 60 24.97 -21.10 35.26
C ASP A 60 23.58 -20.48 35.05
N LEU A 61 23.48 -19.15 35.11
CA LEU A 61 22.24 -18.39 34.90
C LEU A 61 22.09 -17.85 33.47
N ASN A 62 23.10 -18.07 32.61
CA ASN A 62 23.20 -17.45 31.29
C ASN A 62 23.06 -15.91 31.35
N LEU A 63 23.75 -15.30 32.31
CA LEU A 63 23.80 -13.85 32.57
C LEU A 63 25.22 -13.33 32.45
N THR A 64 25.39 -12.00 32.33
CA THR A 64 26.73 -11.40 32.45
C THR A 64 27.10 -11.19 33.91
N GLU A 65 28.41 -11.11 34.22
CA GLU A 65 28.85 -10.74 35.59
C GLU A 65 28.29 -9.38 36.04
N SER A 66 28.04 -8.46 35.10
CA SER A 66 27.40 -7.17 35.40
C SER A 66 25.97 -7.38 35.89
N ASP A 67 25.16 -8.17 35.17
CA ASP A 67 23.76 -8.44 35.54
C ASP A 67 23.66 -9.09 36.93
N VAL A 68 24.59 -10.00 37.26
CA VAL A 68 24.66 -10.64 38.57
C VAL A 68 24.98 -9.63 39.67
N LYS A 69 25.95 -8.74 39.43
CA LYS A 69 26.30 -7.66 40.38
C LYS A 69 25.14 -6.69 40.58
N ASP A 70 24.44 -6.33 39.51
CA ASP A 70 23.29 -5.43 39.55
C ASP A 70 22.12 -6.07 40.32
N ALA A 71 21.86 -7.35 40.12
CA ALA A 71 20.87 -8.12 40.88
C ALA A 71 21.20 -8.18 42.38
N PHE A 72 22.47 -8.43 42.76
CA PHE A 72 22.87 -8.37 44.17
C PHE A 72 22.83 -6.97 44.76
N SER A 73 23.13 -5.94 43.95
CA SER A 73 22.99 -4.54 44.35
C SER A 73 21.53 -4.18 44.63
N TYR A 74 20.58 -4.71 43.85
CA TYR A 74 19.16 -4.59 44.14
C TYR A 74 18.82 -5.21 45.52
N TRP A 75 19.24 -6.45 45.79
CA TRP A 75 18.96 -7.09 47.08
C TRP A 75 19.66 -6.43 48.27
N GLU A 76 20.81 -5.79 48.04
CA GLU A 76 21.48 -4.96 49.05
C GLU A 76 20.68 -3.71 49.36
N LYS A 77 20.11 -3.03 48.35
CA LYS A 77 19.19 -1.90 48.54
C LYS A 77 17.95 -2.31 49.34
N GLN A 78 17.44 -3.53 49.11
CA GLN A 78 16.33 -4.11 49.87
C GLN A 78 16.72 -4.58 51.29
N GLY A 79 18.01 -4.59 51.61
CA GLY A 79 18.55 -4.96 52.92
C GLY A 79 18.59 -6.46 53.20
N LEU A 80 18.37 -7.31 52.19
CA LEU A 80 18.38 -8.77 52.32
C LEU A 80 19.78 -9.37 52.16
N VAL A 81 20.68 -8.67 51.46
CA VAL A 81 22.08 -9.07 51.36
C VAL A 81 23.00 -7.89 51.69
N ARG A 82 24.28 -8.19 51.90
CA ARG A 82 25.37 -7.20 51.97
C ARG A 82 26.44 -7.62 50.98
N VAL A 83 26.84 -6.71 50.11
CA VAL A 83 27.87 -6.93 49.10
C VAL A 83 29.17 -6.28 49.57
N THR A 84 30.29 -6.96 49.36
CA THR A 84 31.64 -6.40 49.52
C THR A 84 32.33 -6.56 48.18
N ASP A 85 32.95 -5.51 47.62
CA ASP A 85 33.44 -5.56 46.24
C ASP A 85 34.84 -6.18 46.08
N ASN A 86 35.67 -6.17 47.13
CA ASN A 86 37.06 -6.65 47.07
C ASN A 86 37.44 -7.46 48.32
N PRO A 87 37.42 -8.81 48.26
CA PRO A 87 36.88 -9.65 47.18
C PRO A 87 35.34 -9.53 47.05
N PHE A 88 34.80 -9.80 45.85
CA PHE A 88 33.35 -9.78 45.62
C PHE A 88 32.66 -10.89 46.43
N VAL A 89 32.05 -10.52 47.56
CA VAL A 89 31.42 -11.44 48.51
C VAL A 89 30.04 -10.94 48.90
N VAL A 90 29.05 -11.82 48.76
CA VAL A 90 27.65 -11.54 49.12
C VAL A 90 27.29 -12.29 50.40
N LYS A 91 26.87 -11.55 51.42
CA LYS A 91 26.38 -12.10 52.68
C LYS A 91 24.87 -11.97 52.75
N TYR A 92 24.16 -13.10 52.80
CA TYR A 92 22.72 -13.13 53.04
C TYR A 92 22.40 -12.77 54.49
N LEU A 93 21.34 -11.99 54.67
CA LEU A 93 20.87 -11.49 55.95
C LEU A 93 19.50 -12.08 56.28
N SER A 94 19.18 -12.15 57.59
CA SER A 94 17.89 -12.64 58.06
C SER A 94 16.76 -11.71 57.62
N VAL A 95 15.83 -12.24 56.81
CA VAL A 95 14.62 -11.54 56.35
C VAL A 95 13.82 -11.05 57.55
N ARG A 96 13.62 -11.91 58.56
CA ARG A 96 12.87 -11.59 59.78
C ARG A 96 13.51 -10.49 60.62
N SER A 97 14.85 -10.47 60.72
CA SER A 97 15.57 -9.43 61.46
C SER A 97 15.62 -8.10 60.71
N ARG A 98 15.38 -8.12 59.40
CA ARG A 98 15.40 -6.95 58.50
C ARG A 98 14.01 -6.48 58.08
N PHE A 99 12.97 -7.25 58.38
CA PHE A 99 11.59 -6.88 58.17
C PHE A 99 11.29 -5.59 58.95
N GLY A 100 11.08 -4.48 58.22
CA GLY A 100 10.91 -3.13 58.78
C GLY A 100 12.20 -2.31 58.99
N LEU A 101 13.39 -2.87 58.72
CA LEU A 101 14.69 -2.17 58.78
C LEU A 101 15.30 -1.84 57.41
N SER A 102 14.67 -2.25 56.29
CA SER A 102 15.05 -1.73 54.97
C SER A 102 14.99 -0.20 55.03
N ARG A 103 16.03 0.45 54.48
CA ARG A 103 16.40 1.87 54.63
C ARG A 103 15.27 2.68 55.26
N THR A 104 15.42 3.08 56.52
CA THR A 104 14.47 3.97 57.18
C THR A 104 14.52 5.34 56.47
N PHE A 105 13.90 5.45 55.30
CA PHE A 105 13.65 6.72 54.65
C PHE A 105 12.84 7.51 55.65
N LYS A 106 13.28 8.73 55.97
CA LYS A 106 12.55 9.59 56.91
C LYS A 106 11.15 9.77 56.32
N LYS A 107 10.14 9.08 56.87
CA LYS A 107 8.73 9.19 56.43
C LYS A 107 8.29 10.66 56.34
N GLN A 108 8.92 11.56 57.11
CA GLN A 108 8.72 13.00 57.03
C GLN A 108 9.12 13.66 55.69
N LYS A 109 10.13 13.17 54.95
CA LYS A 109 10.58 13.78 53.69
C LYS A 109 9.57 13.55 52.55
N TYR A 110 8.87 12.43 52.57
CA TYR A 110 7.91 12.03 51.53
C TYR A 110 6.47 11.98 52.03
N ALA A 111 6.15 12.66 53.14
CA ALA A 111 4.82 12.63 53.73
C ALA A 111 3.74 13.14 52.75
N ASP A 112 4.02 14.25 52.06
CA ASP A 112 3.10 14.82 51.06
C ASP A 112 2.99 13.94 49.81
N PHE A 113 4.10 13.34 49.37
CA PHE A 113 4.10 12.38 48.26
C PHE A 113 3.27 11.14 48.61
N ASN A 114 3.44 10.58 49.81
CA ASN A 114 2.71 9.39 50.26
C ASN A 114 1.22 9.62 50.29
N ARG A 115 0.79 10.77 50.83
CA ARG A 115 -0.61 11.16 50.85
C ARG A 115 -1.19 11.27 49.44
N GLN A 116 -0.46 11.90 48.52
CA GLN A 116 -0.90 12.04 47.14
C GLN A 116 -0.96 10.70 46.39
N VAL A 117 -0.02 9.79 46.65
CA VAL A 117 -0.08 8.42 46.12
C VAL A 117 -1.29 7.68 46.68
N GLU A 118 -1.55 7.74 47.98
CA GLU A 118 -2.74 7.14 48.60
C GLU A 118 -4.05 7.70 47.99
N ASP A 119 -4.11 9.01 47.75
CA ASP A 119 -5.25 9.65 47.08
C ASP A 119 -5.41 9.17 45.62
N ILE A 120 -4.31 8.90 44.91
CA ILE A 120 -4.34 8.40 43.52
C ILE A 120 -4.89 6.96 43.43
N PHE A 121 -4.61 6.12 44.41
CA PHE A 121 -4.95 4.70 44.40
C PHE A 121 -6.34 4.37 44.98
N GLU A 122 -7.25 5.36 45.09
CA GLU A 122 -8.62 5.29 45.66
C GLU A 122 -9.12 3.85 45.95
N GLY A 123 -9.04 3.43 47.21
CA GLY A 123 -9.56 2.13 47.69
C GLY A 123 -8.55 0.98 47.76
N ARG A 124 -7.29 1.16 47.35
CA ARG A 124 -6.19 0.19 47.58
C ARG A 124 -5.22 0.73 48.64
N THR A 125 -4.93 -0.07 49.66
CA THR A 125 -3.81 0.23 50.57
C THR A 125 -2.49 -0.05 49.86
N VAL A 126 -1.74 1.00 49.58
CA VAL A 126 -0.40 0.92 48.98
C VAL A 126 0.54 0.25 50.00
N HIS A 127 1.11 -0.88 49.62
CA HIS A 127 1.94 -1.66 50.55
C HIS A 127 3.26 -0.91 50.81
N PRO A 128 3.85 -0.97 52.03
CA PRO A 128 5.11 -0.28 52.34
C PRO A 128 6.25 -0.58 51.35
N GLN A 129 6.29 -1.79 50.80
CA GLN A 129 7.26 -2.17 49.77
C GLN A 129 7.08 -1.39 48.46
N GLU A 130 5.85 -1.04 48.06
CA GLU A 130 5.59 -0.23 46.86
C GLU A 130 6.15 1.18 47.03
N PHE A 131 6.00 1.76 48.23
CA PHE A 131 6.63 3.03 48.56
C PHE A 131 8.15 2.97 48.50
N MET A 132 8.76 1.87 48.95
CA MET A 132 10.21 1.69 48.85
C MET A 132 10.66 1.70 47.40
N GLU A 133 9.92 1.03 46.50
CA GLU A 133 10.19 1.05 45.07
C GLU A 133 10.02 2.43 44.43
N TYR A 134 9.03 3.21 44.88
CA TYR A 134 8.89 4.59 44.41
C TYR A 134 10.04 5.48 44.91
N TYR A 135 10.49 5.31 46.15
CA TYR A 135 11.62 6.06 46.68
C TYR A 135 12.93 5.71 45.97
N THR A 136 13.17 4.44 45.66
CA THR A 136 14.37 4.05 44.92
C THR A 136 14.38 4.67 43.53
N ILE A 137 13.26 4.66 42.81
CA ILE A 137 13.13 5.32 41.49
C ILE A 137 13.37 6.84 41.60
N ILE A 138 12.78 7.49 42.60
CA ILE A 138 12.93 8.93 42.82
C ILE A 138 14.39 9.31 43.09
N GLU A 139 15.07 8.59 43.99
CA GLU A 139 16.44 8.93 44.38
C GLU A 139 17.49 8.48 43.34
N ASP A 140 17.37 7.25 42.80
CA ASP A 140 18.31 6.73 41.79
C ASP A 140 18.16 7.49 40.46
N GLY A 141 16.93 7.80 40.06
CA GLY A 141 16.61 8.53 38.83
C GLY A 141 16.76 10.05 38.93
N LYS A 142 16.96 10.59 40.15
CA LYS A 142 16.88 12.03 40.46
C LYS A 142 15.59 12.68 39.91
N LEU A 143 14.49 11.95 40.02
CA LEU A 143 13.16 12.34 39.54
C LEU A 143 12.48 13.24 40.59
N GLU A 144 11.78 14.27 40.16
CA GLU A 144 10.95 15.07 41.09
C GLU A 144 9.78 14.24 41.64
N PRO A 145 9.42 14.35 42.94
CA PRO A 145 8.29 13.61 43.51
C PRO A 145 6.97 13.85 42.75
N ASP A 146 6.72 15.07 42.30
CA ASP A 146 5.52 15.43 41.53
C ASP A 146 5.54 14.83 40.11
N ALA A 147 6.72 14.70 39.50
CA ALA A 147 6.87 14.01 38.22
C ALA A 147 6.55 12.51 38.35
N MET A 148 6.97 11.88 39.46
CA MET A 148 6.60 10.50 39.78
C MET A 148 5.08 10.35 39.96
N LEU A 149 4.41 11.30 40.59
CA LEU A 149 2.94 11.30 40.72
C LEU A 149 2.25 11.34 39.35
N MET A 150 2.73 12.14 38.40
CA MET A 150 2.21 12.15 37.03
C MET A 150 2.42 10.82 36.31
N ILE A 151 3.59 10.19 36.46
CA ILE A 151 3.87 8.86 35.90
C ILE A 151 2.91 7.82 36.46
N ILE A 152 2.69 7.82 37.79
CA ILE A 152 1.76 6.90 38.44
C ILE A 152 0.34 7.11 37.90
N ARG A 153 -0.15 8.36 37.81
CA ARG A 153 -1.47 8.68 37.24
C ARG A 153 -1.61 8.20 35.80
N TYR A 154 -0.58 8.43 34.98
CA TYR A 154 -0.53 7.96 33.60
C TYR A 154 -0.61 6.42 33.54
N CYS A 155 0.25 5.72 34.29
CA CYS A 155 0.29 4.26 34.31
C CYS A 155 -1.04 3.64 34.75
N LEU A 156 -1.74 4.24 35.70
CA LEU A 156 -3.05 3.78 36.18
C LEU A 156 -4.16 3.84 35.13
N GLY A 157 -4.02 4.69 34.10
CA GLY A 157 -4.92 4.70 32.95
C GLY A 157 -4.78 3.47 32.04
N TYR A 158 -3.64 2.77 32.08
CA TYR A 158 -3.29 1.70 31.14
C TYR A 158 -2.99 0.34 31.79
N CYS A 159 -2.79 0.25 33.11
CA CYS A 159 -2.43 -1.00 33.79
C CYS A 159 -3.63 -1.74 34.39
N SER A 160 -3.54 -3.08 34.49
CA SER A 160 -4.50 -3.87 35.27
C SER A 160 -4.32 -3.63 36.77
N LYS A 161 -5.40 -3.67 37.55
CA LYS A 161 -5.40 -3.38 39.00
C LYS A 161 -4.55 -4.34 39.84
N GLU A 162 -4.10 -5.46 39.27
CA GLU A 162 -3.46 -6.55 40.00
C GLU A 162 -1.98 -6.28 40.34
N ASN A 163 -1.18 -5.69 39.43
CA ASN A 163 0.24 -5.39 39.73
C ASN A 163 0.75 -4.10 39.03
N PRO A 164 0.33 -2.91 39.50
CA PRO A 164 0.71 -1.63 38.91
C PRO A 164 2.20 -1.31 39.08
N VAL A 165 2.83 -1.77 40.17
CA VAL A 165 4.21 -1.42 40.55
C VAL A 165 5.22 -1.86 39.50
N ARG A 166 5.08 -3.09 38.97
CA ARG A 166 5.98 -3.61 37.94
C ARG A 166 5.91 -2.79 36.64
N TYR A 167 4.71 -2.37 36.26
CA TYR A 167 4.50 -1.54 35.07
C TYR A 167 5.04 -0.12 35.28
N ILE A 168 4.74 0.49 36.44
CA ILE A 168 5.23 1.81 36.83
C ILE A 168 6.76 1.84 36.82
N ARG A 169 7.43 0.83 37.42
CA ARG A 169 8.90 0.73 37.43
C ARG A 169 9.46 0.74 36.01
N LYS A 170 8.87 -0.05 35.10
CA LYS A 170 9.33 -0.13 33.71
C LYS A 170 9.19 1.21 32.97
N VAL A 171 8.02 1.85 33.08
CA VAL A 171 7.75 3.14 32.44
C VAL A 171 8.67 4.22 33.01
N ALA A 172 8.79 4.30 34.34
CA ALA A 172 9.64 5.26 35.01
C ALA A 172 11.12 5.11 34.61
N ASN A 173 11.67 3.89 34.59
CA ASN A 173 13.05 3.67 34.17
C ASN A 173 13.26 4.07 32.70
N THR A 174 12.34 3.72 31.81
CA THR A 174 12.41 4.11 30.39
C THR A 174 12.40 5.63 30.23
N TRP A 175 11.62 6.35 31.04
CA TRP A 175 11.53 7.81 30.98
C TRP A 175 12.76 8.49 31.59
N ILE A 176 13.31 7.93 32.67
CA ILE A 176 14.58 8.38 33.28
C ILE A 176 15.74 8.23 32.29
N GLU A 177 15.81 7.10 31.57
CA GLU A 177 16.78 6.86 30.50
C GLU A 177 16.63 7.88 29.35
N ALA A 178 15.39 8.26 29.03
CA ALA A 178 15.09 9.30 28.05
C ALA A 178 15.35 10.73 28.56
N GLY A 179 15.82 10.90 29.80
CA GLY A 179 16.15 12.20 30.40
C GLY A 179 14.96 12.95 31.00
N VAL A 180 13.79 12.33 31.08
CA VAL A 180 12.56 12.93 31.64
C VAL A 180 12.65 12.87 33.17
N ARG A 181 12.91 14.02 33.81
CA ARG A 181 13.15 14.08 35.27
C ARG A 181 12.32 15.12 36.02
N THR A 182 11.79 16.12 35.31
CA THR A 182 10.97 17.18 35.89
C THR A 182 9.50 17.05 35.51
N VAL A 183 8.61 17.73 36.24
CA VAL A 183 7.18 17.79 35.89
C VAL A 183 6.97 18.29 34.45
N LYS A 184 7.75 19.29 34.01
CA LYS A 184 7.66 19.85 32.66
C LYS A 184 8.04 18.83 31.59
N ASP A 185 9.12 18.07 31.82
CA ASP A 185 9.55 17.04 30.87
C ASP A 185 8.49 15.94 30.74
N VAL A 186 7.85 15.58 31.86
CA VAL A 186 6.75 14.61 31.88
C VAL A 186 5.54 15.15 31.12
N GLU A 187 5.14 16.41 31.35
CA GLU A 187 4.03 17.04 30.62
C GLU A 187 4.30 17.10 29.11
N GLU A 188 5.50 17.52 28.70
CA GLU A 188 5.87 17.57 27.28
C GLU A 188 5.87 16.17 26.65
N ARG A 189 6.37 15.17 27.38
CA ARG A 189 6.35 13.78 26.93
C ARG A 189 4.94 13.24 26.82
N LEU A 190 4.08 13.53 27.79
CA LEU A 190 2.66 13.17 27.77
C LEU A 190 1.92 13.84 26.61
N LEU A 191 2.18 15.12 26.35
CA LEU A 191 1.63 15.85 25.20
C LEU A 191 2.04 15.23 23.85
N GLN A 192 3.31 14.84 23.71
CA GLN A 192 3.80 14.15 22.52
C GLN A 192 3.14 12.76 22.36
N GLU A 193 3.00 12.00 23.44
CA GLU A 193 2.34 10.70 23.42
C GLU A 193 0.83 10.79 23.19
N ASP A 194 0.16 11.82 23.70
CA ASP A 194 -1.26 12.07 23.49
C ASP A 194 -1.55 12.53 22.05
N ALA A 195 -0.73 13.41 21.49
CA ALA A 195 -0.83 13.82 20.09
C ALA A 195 -0.64 12.62 19.15
N ALA A 196 0.39 11.80 19.38
CA ALA A 196 0.60 10.57 18.63
C ALA A 196 -0.59 9.59 18.80
N SER A 197 -1.16 9.50 20.00
CA SER A 197 -2.32 8.62 20.28
C SER A 197 -3.64 9.13 19.69
N GLN A 198 -3.80 10.44 19.48
CA GLN A 198 -4.91 11.02 18.73
C GLN A 198 -4.76 10.78 17.23
N ASP A 199 -3.54 10.95 16.70
CA ASP A 199 -3.25 10.69 15.29
C ASP A 199 -3.46 9.20 14.94
N ILE A 200 -2.99 8.28 15.78
CA ILE A 200 -3.23 6.84 15.61
C ILE A 200 -4.73 6.52 15.69
N ARG A 201 -5.48 7.17 16.59
CA ARG A 201 -6.94 7.04 16.66
C ARG A 201 -7.62 7.53 15.38
N ALA A 202 -7.16 8.63 14.79
CA ALA A 202 -7.69 9.13 13.53
C ALA A 202 -7.44 8.14 12.37
N VAL A 203 -6.26 7.53 12.33
CA VAL A 203 -5.91 6.49 11.35
C VAL A 203 -6.76 5.22 11.56
N LEU A 204 -6.93 4.77 12.80
CA LEU A 204 -7.79 3.63 13.14
C LEU A 204 -9.26 3.90 12.77
N ALA A 205 -9.75 5.11 13.07
CA ALA A 205 -11.10 5.53 12.69
C ALA A 205 -11.27 5.56 11.16
N ALA A 206 -10.26 6.01 10.41
CA ALA A 206 -10.26 5.98 8.95
C ALA A 206 -10.31 4.55 8.39
N LEU A 207 -9.68 3.58 9.09
CA LEU A 207 -9.76 2.14 8.79
C LEU A 207 -11.06 1.49 9.26
N GLY A 208 -11.93 2.21 9.97
CA GLY A 208 -13.20 1.71 10.50
C GLY A 208 -13.10 0.97 11.84
N ARG A 209 -11.97 1.08 12.56
CA ARG A 209 -11.81 0.58 13.92
C ARG A 209 -12.01 1.72 14.92
N THR A 210 -12.92 1.55 15.87
CA THR A 210 -13.15 2.47 17.00
C THR A 210 -12.44 2.03 18.28
N SER A 211 -11.69 0.92 18.23
CA SER A 211 -10.91 0.39 19.35
C SER A 211 -9.77 1.33 19.74
N ALA A 212 -9.37 1.28 21.01
CA ALA A 212 -8.17 1.95 21.48
C ALA A 212 -6.92 1.43 20.73
N PRO A 213 -5.91 2.28 20.48
CA PRO A 213 -4.67 1.86 19.85
C PRO A 213 -3.95 0.78 20.67
N ASP A 214 -3.54 -0.30 20.02
CA ASP A 214 -2.63 -1.29 20.62
C ASP A 214 -1.17 -0.79 20.54
N PRO A 215 -0.27 -1.20 21.45
CA PRO A 215 1.17 -1.03 21.32
C PRO A 215 1.73 -1.34 19.92
N THR A 216 1.20 -2.34 19.23
CA THR A 216 1.62 -2.71 17.86
C THR A 216 1.22 -1.64 16.84
N ASP A 217 0.03 -1.05 16.96
CA ASP A 217 -0.45 0.03 16.08
C ASP A 217 0.45 1.28 16.22
N ARG A 218 0.92 1.55 17.43
CA ARG A 218 1.85 2.65 17.72
C ARG A 218 3.22 2.45 17.06
N GLN A 219 3.76 1.23 17.07
CA GLN A 219 5.02 0.91 16.40
C GLN A 219 4.93 1.10 14.88
N LEU A 220 3.82 0.68 14.26
CA LEU A 220 3.58 0.86 12.84
C LEU A 220 3.47 2.35 12.47
N TYR A 221 2.77 3.14 13.27
CA TYR A 221 2.67 4.58 13.03
C TYR A 221 4.03 5.27 13.10
N VAL A 222 4.83 4.96 14.13
CA VAL A 222 6.20 5.50 14.27
C VAL A 222 7.08 5.06 13.09
N LYS A 223 6.94 3.82 12.60
CA LYS A 223 7.61 3.35 11.38
C LYS A 223 7.25 4.23 10.18
N TRP A 224 5.97 4.53 9.97
CA TRP A 224 5.52 5.31 8.81
C TRP A 224 5.97 6.77 8.87
N THR A 225 5.86 7.43 10.01
CA THR A 225 6.20 8.86 10.13
C THR A 225 7.70 9.09 10.25
N THR A 226 8.41 8.23 10.97
CA THR A 226 9.82 8.45 11.33
C THR A 226 10.76 7.73 10.37
N ARG A 227 10.50 6.44 10.07
CA ARG A 227 11.39 5.63 9.22
C ARG A 227 11.11 5.82 7.74
N LEU A 228 9.83 5.92 7.37
CA LEU A 228 9.40 6.07 5.96
C LEU A 228 9.19 7.54 5.55
N GLY A 229 9.14 8.46 6.51
CA GLY A 229 9.02 9.90 6.25
C GLY A 229 7.65 10.35 5.73
N PHE A 230 6.60 9.54 5.89
CA PHE A 230 5.26 9.93 5.45
C PHE A 230 4.67 11.01 6.36
N SER A 231 4.04 12.00 5.74
CA SER A 231 3.24 12.99 6.48
C SER A 231 1.97 12.35 7.07
N LYS A 232 1.43 12.97 8.12
CA LYS A 232 0.20 12.51 8.78
C LYS A 232 -0.97 12.40 7.79
N ASP A 233 -1.10 13.39 6.91
CA ASP A 233 -2.15 13.44 5.88
C ASP A 233 -1.99 12.33 4.83
N ALA A 234 -0.74 11.97 4.50
CA ALA A 234 -0.45 10.87 3.59
C ALA A 234 -0.86 9.52 4.18
N VAL A 235 -0.56 9.29 5.47
CA VAL A 235 -0.97 8.08 6.19
C VAL A 235 -2.50 8.00 6.31
N LEU A 236 -3.17 9.11 6.62
CA LEU A 236 -4.64 9.17 6.69
C LEU A 236 -5.30 8.92 5.33
N ALA A 237 -4.73 9.45 4.24
CA ALA A 237 -5.20 9.18 2.89
C ALA A 237 -5.08 7.69 2.55
N ALA A 238 -3.92 7.08 2.83
CA ALA A 238 -3.71 5.64 2.62
C ALA A 238 -4.64 4.79 3.50
N ALA A 239 -4.91 5.21 4.74
CA ALA A 239 -5.81 4.52 5.65
C ALA A 239 -7.25 4.44 5.13
N LYS A 240 -7.76 5.52 4.53
CA LYS A 240 -9.10 5.53 3.89
C LYS A 240 -9.21 4.51 2.75
N LEU A 241 -8.12 4.26 2.02
CA LEU A 241 -8.07 3.28 0.93
C LEU A 241 -8.02 1.84 1.46
N ALA A 242 -7.27 1.63 2.54
CA ALA A 242 -7.11 0.33 3.17
C ALA A 242 -8.37 -0.14 3.92
N LYS A 243 -9.38 0.73 4.13
CA LYS A 243 -10.64 0.41 4.83
C LYS A 243 -11.35 -0.84 4.30
N LYS A 244 -11.25 -1.14 3.00
CA LYS A 244 -11.87 -2.33 2.39
C LYS A 244 -10.95 -3.57 2.32
N LYS A 245 -9.65 -3.43 2.59
CA LYS A 245 -8.62 -4.45 2.26
C LYS A 245 -7.84 -5.04 3.45
N GLY A 246 -8.15 -4.67 4.70
CA GLY A 246 -7.75 -5.49 5.87
C GLY A 246 -6.74 -4.86 6.85
N GLY A 247 -7.17 -3.84 7.60
CA GLY A 247 -6.51 -3.40 8.84
C GLY A 247 -5.09 -2.80 8.68
N MET A 248 -4.38 -2.70 9.80
CA MET A 248 -3.07 -2.03 9.92
C MET A 248 -1.96 -2.68 9.07
N ALA A 249 -1.97 -4.02 8.92
CA ALA A 249 -0.99 -4.75 8.13
C ALA A 249 -1.12 -4.43 6.63
N LYS A 250 -2.34 -4.33 6.10
CA LYS A 250 -2.54 -3.95 4.70
C LYS A 250 -2.17 -2.49 4.45
N LEU A 251 -2.41 -1.62 5.43
CA LEU A 251 -1.97 -0.23 5.36
C LEU A 251 -0.44 -0.14 5.28
N ASP A 252 0.29 -0.95 6.05
CA ASP A 252 1.75 -1.04 5.99
C ASP A 252 2.23 -1.49 4.60
N GLU A 253 1.64 -2.56 4.03
CA GLU A 253 1.98 -3.05 2.69
C GLU A 253 1.71 -2.00 1.60
N ILE A 254 0.59 -1.27 1.71
CA ILE A 254 0.23 -0.19 0.79
C ILE A 254 1.25 0.95 0.88
N LEU A 255 1.62 1.38 2.08
CA LEU A 255 2.61 2.44 2.28
C LEU A 255 4.00 2.02 1.81
N GLU A 256 4.41 0.77 2.02
CA GLU A 256 5.66 0.24 1.45
C GLU A 256 5.62 0.18 -0.08
N SER A 257 4.47 -0.13 -0.68
CA SER A 257 4.30 -0.09 -2.13
C SER A 257 4.40 1.32 -2.71
N PHE A 258 3.88 2.33 -1.99
CA PHE A 258 4.00 3.74 -2.38
C PHE A 258 5.43 4.26 -2.23
N LEU A 259 6.15 3.82 -1.19
CA LEU A 259 7.57 4.13 -1.00
C LEU A 259 8.40 3.64 -2.19
N LYS A 260 8.21 2.37 -2.61
CA LYS A 260 8.92 1.78 -3.76
C LYS A 260 8.67 2.54 -5.07
N ARG A 261 7.53 3.23 -5.17
CA ARG A 261 7.11 4.03 -6.34
C ARG A 261 7.49 5.51 -6.22
N GLY A 262 8.13 5.92 -5.12
CA GLY A 262 8.56 7.31 -4.90
C GLY A 262 7.42 8.28 -4.58
N VAL A 263 6.28 7.78 -4.07
CA VAL A 263 5.08 8.56 -3.78
C VAL A 263 5.02 8.86 -2.28
N TYR A 264 5.22 10.11 -1.88
CA TYR A 264 5.31 10.53 -0.47
C TYR A 264 4.22 11.50 -0.01
N THR A 265 3.57 12.20 -0.94
CA THR A 265 2.62 13.26 -0.62
C THR A 265 1.17 12.74 -0.58
N ALA A 266 0.33 13.37 0.24
CA ALA A 266 -1.09 13.02 0.33
C ALA A 266 -1.83 13.20 -1.01
N ALA A 267 -1.45 14.21 -1.79
CA ALA A 267 -2.03 14.47 -3.11
C ALA A 267 -1.67 13.37 -4.11
N ASP A 268 -0.41 12.92 -4.13
CA ASP A 268 0.02 11.88 -5.06
C ASP A 268 -0.56 10.50 -4.71
N ILE A 269 -0.71 10.20 -3.40
CA ILE A 269 -1.39 8.99 -2.92
C ILE A 269 -2.86 8.98 -3.35
N GLN A 270 -3.56 10.10 -3.19
CA GLN A 270 -4.96 10.22 -3.62
C GLN A 270 -5.09 10.11 -5.15
N ALA A 271 -4.18 10.72 -5.90
CA ALA A 271 -4.18 10.65 -7.36
C ALA A 271 -3.93 9.21 -7.85
N GLU A 272 -2.98 8.48 -7.24
CA GLU A 272 -2.70 7.08 -7.60
C GLU A 272 -3.87 6.16 -7.23
N ALA A 273 -4.48 6.38 -6.08
CA ALA A 273 -5.65 5.63 -5.68
C ALA A 273 -6.82 5.84 -6.63
N LYS A 274 -7.06 7.10 -7.02
CA LYS A 274 -8.07 7.46 -8.01
C LYS A 274 -7.78 6.81 -9.36
N ARG A 275 -6.52 6.82 -9.81
CA ARG A 275 -6.10 6.10 -11.04
C ARG A 275 -6.42 4.62 -10.98
N GLN A 276 -6.17 3.94 -9.85
CA GLN A 276 -6.51 2.52 -9.68
C GLN A 276 -8.03 2.26 -9.67
N GLU A 277 -8.81 3.12 -9.01
CA GLU A 277 -10.28 3.03 -9.04
C GLU A 277 -10.83 3.27 -10.45
N ASP A 278 -10.32 4.26 -11.17
CA ASP A 278 -10.71 4.57 -12.54
C ASP A 278 -10.38 3.39 -13.49
N MET A 279 -9.22 2.75 -13.34
CA MET A 279 -8.87 1.56 -14.11
C MET A 279 -9.81 0.37 -13.85
N LEU A 280 -10.23 0.18 -12.59
CA LEU A 280 -11.20 -0.83 -12.22
C LEU A 280 -12.60 -0.51 -12.79
N ASP A 281 -13.04 0.75 -12.75
CA ASP A 281 -14.29 1.18 -13.39
C ASP A 281 -14.28 0.91 -14.90
N ILE A 282 -13.19 1.24 -15.58
CA ILE A 282 -13.02 0.96 -17.01
C ILE A 282 -13.11 -0.56 -17.25
N ALA A 283 -12.42 -1.38 -16.46
CA ALA A 283 -12.49 -2.83 -16.59
C ALA A 283 -13.92 -3.37 -16.41
N VAL A 284 -14.66 -2.86 -15.42
CA VAL A 284 -16.07 -3.22 -15.18
C VAL A 284 -16.94 -2.81 -16.36
N ARG A 285 -16.81 -1.59 -16.85
CA ARG A 285 -17.62 -1.06 -17.96
C ARG A 285 -17.34 -1.79 -19.27
N VAL A 286 -16.08 -2.09 -19.57
CA VAL A 286 -15.68 -2.90 -20.73
C VAL A 286 -16.25 -4.31 -20.63
N ASN A 287 -16.09 -4.97 -19.48
CA ASN A 287 -16.64 -6.31 -19.26
C ASN A 287 -18.17 -6.34 -19.41
N ASN A 288 -18.86 -5.38 -18.81
CA ASN A 288 -20.32 -5.26 -18.94
C ASN A 288 -20.75 -5.04 -20.40
N LYS A 289 -20.03 -4.21 -21.16
CA LYS A 289 -20.30 -3.99 -22.60
C LYS A 289 -20.07 -5.24 -23.45
N LEU A 290 -19.08 -6.07 -23.10
CA LEU A 290 -18.84 -7.36 -23.75
C LEU A 290 -19.79 -8.48 -23.27
N GLY A 291 -20.60 -8.23 -22.24
CA GLY A 291 -21.46 -9.23 -21.61
C GLY A 291 -20.71 -10.23 -20.72
N LEU A 292 -19.51 -9.88 -20.26
CA LEU A 292 -18.64 -10.70 -19.44
C LEU A 292 -18.78 -10.37 -17.95
N ARG A 293 -18.67 -11.40 -17.10
CA ARG A 293 -18.60 -11.25 -15.64
C ARG A 293 -17.41 -12.05 -15.12
N TYR A 294 -16.34 -11.36 -14.74
CA TYR A 294 -15.18 -11.96 -14.09
C TYR A 294 -15.24 -11.74 -12.58
N GLN A 295 -14.80 -12.73 -11.81
CA GLN A 295 -14.70 -12.62 -10.35
C GLN A 295 -13.48 -11.78 -9.94
N ASP A 296 -12.37 -11.91 -10.67
CA ASP A 296 -11.17 -11.10 -10.44
C ASP A 296 -11.03 -10.02 -11.52
N LEU A 297 -11.29 -8.77 -11.13
CA LEU A 297 -11.09 -7.59 -11.97
C LEU A 297 -9.64 -7.11 -11.97
N GLY A 298 -8.82 -7.55 -11.00
CA GLY A 298 -7.40 -7.18 -10.88
C GLY A 298 -6.59 -7.68 -12.07
N SER A 299 -6.70 -8.98 -12.38
CA SER A 299 -6.04 -9.59 -13.55
C SER A 299 -6.45 -8.92 -14.87
N VAL A 300 -7.72 -8.47 -14.98
CA VAL A 300 -8.20 -7.78 -16.19
C VAL A 300 -7.54 -6.40 -16.33
N VAL A 301 -7.39 -5.67 -15.23
CA VAL A 301 -6.71 -4.38 -15.24
C VAL A 301 -5.24 -4.54 -15.62
N GLU A 302 -4.55 -5.51 -15.03
CA GLU A 302 -3.11 -5.71 -15.23
C GLU A 302 -2.79 -6.16 -16.66
N LEU A 303 -3.53 -7.14 -17.20
CA LEU A 303 -3.23 -7.74 -18.50
C LEU A 303 -3.73 -6.89 -19.68
N TYR A 304 -4.85 -6.18 -19.53
CA TYR A 304 -5.53 -5.52 -20.65
C TYR A 304 -5.65 -4.01 -20.46
N VAL A 305 -6.36 -3.54 -19.43
CA VAL A 305 -6.68 -2.09 -19.31
C VAL A 305 -5.42 -1.25 -19.18
N SER A 306 -4.44 -1.69 -18.39
CA SER A 306 -3.16 -0.99 -18.24
C SER A 306 -2.40 -0.90 -19.56
N LYS A 307 -2.36 -1.99 -20.32
CA LYS A 307 -1.75 -2.06 -21.66
C LYS A 307 -2.42 -1.07 -22.62
N TRP A 308 -3.75 -1.07 -22.66
CA TRP A 308 -4.53 -0.20 -23.55
C TRP A 308 -4.40 1.30 -23.20
N LEU A 309 -4.42 1.66 -21.92
CA LEU A 309 -4.20 3.04 -21.49
C LEU A 309 -2.77 3.50 -21.80
N ASN A 310 -1.77 2.63 -21.65
CA ASN A 310 -0.37 2.94 -21.99
C ASN A 310 -0.18 3.17 -23.51
N TRP A 311 -0.99 2.53 -24.33
CA TRP A 311 -1.04 2.80 -25.78
C TRP A 311 -1.69 4.13 -26.13
N GLY A 312 -2.33 4.81 -25.17
CA GLY A 312 -2.90 6.14 -25.32
C GLY A 312 -4.41 6.16 -25.56
N PHE A 313 -5.08 5.01 -25.52
CA PHE A 313 -6.53 4.96 -25.66
C PHE A 313 -7.20 5.62 -24.46
N SER A 314 -8.27 6.38 -24.70
CA SER A 314 -9.11 6.89 -23.62
C SER A 314 -10.11 5.83 -23.15
N ALA A 315 -10.67 6.03 -21.95
CA ALA A 315 -11.77 5.21 -21.44
C ALA A 315 -12.96 5.14 -22.41
N ASN A 316 -13.31 6.26 -23.06
CA ASN A 316 -14.42 6.32 -24.00
C ASN A 316 -14.10 5.57 -25.29
N GLY A 317 -12.88 5.73 -25.82
CA GLY A 317 -12.41 4.99 -27.00
C GLY A 317 -12.49 3.47 -26.78
N LEU A 318 -12.06 2.99 -25.61
CA LEU A 318 -12.15 1.57 -25.27
C LEU A 318 -13.59 1.05 -25.18
N LEU A 319 -14.51 1.87 -24.67
CA LEU A 319 -15.92 1.50 -24.63
C LEU A 319 -16.58 1.48 -26.00
N MET A 320 -16.19 2.38 -26.90
CA MET A 320 -16.63 2.35 -28.30
C MET A 320 -16.16 1.08 -28.99
N ILE A 321 -14.91 0.68 -28.77
CA ILE A 321 -14.36 -0.57 -29.30
C ILE A 321 -15.12 -1.76 -28.70
N ALA A 322 -15.30 -1.81 -27.37
CA ALA A 322 -16.02 -2.89 -26.69
C ALA A 322 -17.47 -3.07 -27.20
N GLU A 323 -18.18 -1.97 -27.41
CA GLU A 323 -19.54 -1.99 -27.95
C GLU A 323 -19.58 -2.53 -29.39
N ARG A 324 -18.64 -2.12 -30.23
CA ARG A 324 -18.49 -2.64 -31.58
C ARG A 324 -18.10 -4.12 -31.61
N SER A 325 -17.19 -4.55 -30.72
CA SER A 325 -16.78 -5.95 -30.60
C SER A 325 -17.99 -6.82 -30.24
N PHE A 326 -18.84 -6.37 -29.30
CA PHE A 326 -20.08 -7.06 -28.95
C PHE A 326 -21.05 -7.21 -30.14
N LEU A 327 -21.24 -6.13 -30.92
CA LEU A 327 -22.07 -6.15 -32.14
C LEU A 327 -21.49 -7.07 -33.24
N SER A 328 -20.17 -7.19 -33.28
CA SER A 328 -19.43 -8.05 -34.22
C SER A 328 -19.27 -9.50 -33.75
N ASP A 329 -19.97 -9.89 -32.68
CA ASP A 329 -19.94 -11.23 -32.05
C ASP A 329 -18.62 -11.60 -31.35
N VAL A 330 -17.74 -10.62 -31.12
CA VAL A 330 -16.51 -10.77 -30.35
C VAL A 330 -16.81 -10.50 -28.87
N ARG A 331 -17.02 -11.58 -28.11
CA ARG A 331 -17.42 -11.52 -26.68
C ARG A 331 -16.33 -11.99 -25.71
N THR A 332 -15.06 -11.74 -26.03
CA THR A 332 -13.93 -12.11 -25.15
C THR A 332 -12.95 -10.94 -25.05
N LEU A 333 -12.30 -10.81 -23.88
CA LEU A 333 -11.26 -9.79 -23.69
C LEU A 333 -10.09 -9.98 -24.66
N GLY A 334 -9.67 -11.22 -24.92
CA GLY A 334 -8.62 -11.51 -25.90
C GLY A 334 -9.04 -11.22 -27.35
N GLY A 335 -10.33 -11.31 -27.67
CA GLY A 335 -10.86 -10.88 -28.96
C GLY A 335 -10.83 -9.36 -29.10
N MET A 336 -11.27 -8.65 -28.07
CA MET A 336 -11.19 -7.19 -28.01
C MET A 336 -9.74 -6.70 -28.05
N ASP A 337 -8.80 -7.37 -27.37
CA ASP A 337 -7.38 -7.00 -27.36
C ASP A 337 -6.78 -6.98 -28.78
N LYS A 338 -7.14 -7.96 -29.62
CA LYS A 338 -6.75 -7.98 -31.04
C LYS A 338 -7.33 -6.82 -31.83
N GLU A 339 -8.57 -6.43 -31.55
CA GLU A 339 -9.16 -5.25 -32.19
C GLU A 339 -8.43 -3.99 -31.73
N VAL A 340 -8.15 -3.83 -30.43
CA VAL A 340 -7.41 -2.67 -29.91
C VAL A 340 -5.99 -2.61 -30.52
N GLU A 341 -5.32 -3.76 -30.67
CA GLU A 341 -4.04 -3.88 -31.37
C GLU A 341 -4.13 -3.44 -32.84
N GLU A 342 -5.17 -3.84 -33.56
CA GLU A 342 -5.40 -3.43 -34.94
C GLU A 342 -5.59 -1.90 -35.03
N TYR A 343 -6.43 -1.32 -34.17
CA TYR A 343 -6.65 0.14 -34.12
C TYR A 343 -5.36 0.88 -33.79
N PHE A 344 -4.56 0.36 -32.85
CA PHE A 344 -3.26 0.93 -32.51
C PHE A 344 -2.27 0.86 -33.68
N SER A 345 -2.18 -0.29 -34.36
CA SER A 345 -1.28 -0.48 -35.51
C SER A 345 -1.60 0.46 -36.68
N LEU A 346 -2.88 0.82 -36.83
CA LEU A 346 -3.38 1.74 -37.84
C LEU A 346 -3.34 3.22 -37.39
N GLY A 347 -3.00 3.49 -36.13
CA GLY A 347 -2.88 4.83 -35.55
C GLY A 347 -4.20 5.45 -35.06
N PHE A 348 -5.28 4.67 -34.93
CA PHE A 348 -6.58 5.14 -34.43
C PHE A 348 -6.64 5.06 -32.90
N VAL A 349 -5.96 5.98 -32.21
CA VAL A 349 -5.82 5.96 -30.74
C VAL A 349 -6.76 6.96 -30.03
N THR A 350 -7.08 8.08 -30.68
CA THR A 350 -7.96 9.11 -30.11
C THR A 350 -9.45 8.76 -30.29
N ASP A 351 -10.32 9.33 -29.45
CA ASP A 351 -11.77 9.08 -29.49
C ASP A 351 -12.38 9.38 -30.87
N ASP A 352 -11.96 10.47 -31.50
CA ASP A 352 -12.45 10.85 -32.82
C ASP A 352 -11.92 9.93 -33.92
N ALA A 353 -10.67 9.47 -33.81
CA ALA A 353 -10.07 8.53 -34.75
C ALA A 353 -10.75 7.15 -34.67
N VAL A 354 -11.00 6.66 -33.45
CA VAL A 354 -11.78 5.43 -33.20
C VAL A 354 -13.20 5.60 -33.76
N ARG A 355 -13.87 6.72 -33.48
CA ARG A 355 -15.23 7.00 -33.98
C ARG A 355 -15.29 7.08 -35.50
N SER A 356 -14.32 7.73 -36.15
CA SER A 356 -14.26 7.80 -37.61
C SER A 356 -14.08 6.42 -38.22
N ARG A 357 -13.24 5.58 -37.61
CA ARG A 357 -13.00 4.22 -38.08
C ARG A 357 -14.24 3.35 -37.95
N ILE A 358 -14.95 3.44 -36.82
CA ILE A 358 -16.22 2.72 -36.62
C ILE A 358 -17.24 3.14 -37.69
N ARG A 359 -17.38 4.44 -37.95
CA ARG A 359 -18.29 4.94 -39.00
C ARG A 359 -17.93 4.46 -40.41
N GLU A 360 -16.64 4.35 -40.74
CA GLU A 360 -16.19 3.78 -42.02
C GLU A 360 -16.61 2.32 -42.16
N ILE A 361 -16.47 1.54 -41.09
CA ILE A 361 -16.85 0.13 -41.05
C ILE A 361 -18.38 0.00 -41.18
N GLU A 362 -19.16 0.81 -40.45
CA GLU A 362 -20.64 0.81 -40.55
C GLU A 362 -21.13 1.16 -41.96
N LYS A 363 -20.50 2.13 -42.62
CA LYS A 363 -20.80 2.47 -44.02
C LYS A 363 -20.48 1.31 -44.96
N ALA A 364 -19.32 0.68 -44.80
CA ALA A 364 -18.93 -0.49 -45.59
C ALA A 364 -19.92 -1.65 -45.38
N ASP A 365 -20.31 -1.92 -44.13
CA ASP A 365 -21.27 -2.96 -43.79
C ASP A 365 -22.65 -2.67 -44.41
N SER A 366 -23.12 -1.41 -44.40
CA SER A 366 -24.36 -1.02 -45.08
C SER A 366 -24.34 -1.30 -46.59
N VAL A 367 -23.21 -1.04 -47.27
CA VAL A 367 -23.04 -1.35 -48.70
C VAL A 367 -23.04 -2.86 -48.93
N ILE A 368 -22.33 -3.62 -48.08
CA ILE A 368 -22.30 -5.08 -48.17
C ILE A 368 -23.69 -5.68 -47.94
N GLU A 369 -24.48 -5.15 -46.99
CA GLU A 369 -25.86 -5.58 -46.76
C GLU A 369 -26.75 -5.36 -47.99
N LYS A 370 -26.59 -4.23 -48.70
CA LYS A 370 -27.29 -4.01 -49.99
C LYS A 370 -26.87 -5.05 -51.03
N ILE A 371 -25.57 -5.31 -51.17
CA ILE A 371 -25.04 -6.32 -52.10
C ILE A 371 -25.61 -7.71 -51.78
N LEU A 372 -25.62 -8.10 -50.50
CA LEU A 372 -26.16 -9.38 -50.04
C LEU A 372 -27.68 -9.51 -50.29
N LYS A 373 -28.42 -8.41 -50.11
CA LYS A 373 -29.86 -8.35 -50.40
C LYS A 373 -30.14 -8.52 -51.90
N ILE A 374 -29.38 -7.85 -52.76
CA ILE A 374 -29.50 -7.96 -54.24
C ILE A 374 -29.12 -9.37 -54.70
N ALA A 375 -28.07 -9.95 -54.11
CA ALA A 375 -27.62 -11.31 -54.39
C ALA A 375 -28.61 -12.41 -53.93
N GLY A 376 -29.68 -12.05 -53.20
CA GLY A 376 -30.70 -12.98 -52.72
C GLY A 376 -30.32 -13.77 -51.47
N THR A 377 -29.29 -13.34 -50.72
CA THR A 377 -28.85 -13.99 -49.47
C THR A 377 -28.80 -12.99 -48.31
N PRO A 378 -29.96 -12.46 -47.86
CA PRO A 378 -30.01 -11.51 -46.76
C PRO A 378 -29.54 -12.17 -45.45
N ARG A 379 -28.38 -11.75 -44.97
CA ARG A 379 -27.78 -12.21 -43.70
C ARG A 379 -26.89 -11.11 -43.13
N ARG A 380 -26.53 -11.23 -41.84
CA ARG A 380 -25.54 -10.34 -41.22
C ARG A 380 -24.19 -10.43 -41.94
N VAL A 381 -23.53 -9.28 -42.05
CA VAL A 381 -22.19 -9.14 -42.62
C VAL A 381 -21.18 -9.92 -41.77
N ARG A 382 -20.39 -10.76 -42.42
CA ARG A 382 -19.28 -11.51 -41.81
C ARG A 382 -17.94 -10.92 -42.22
N GLU A 383 -16.88 -11.26 -41.49
CA GLU A 383 -15.52 -10.78 -41.78
C GLU A 383 -15.02 -11.19 -43.18
N ASN A 384 -15.44 -12.37 -43.67
CA ASN A 384 -15.16 -12.80 -45.03
C ASN A 384 -15.78 -11.86 -46.09
N ASP A 385 -16.97 -11.32 -45.81
CA ASP A 385 -17.68 -10.42 -46.73
C ASP A 385 -16.96 -9.06 -46.79
N ARG A 386 -16.50 -8.57 -45.63
CA ARG A 386 -15.66 -7.37 -45.53
C ARG A 386 -14.34 -7.54 -46.28
N THR A 387 -13.76 -8.74 -46.23
CA THR A 387 -12.53 -9.06 -46.97
C THR A 387 -12.74 -9.01 -48.49
N PHE A 388 -13.84 -9.59 -48.98
CA PHE A 388 -14.22 -9.47 -50.40
C PHE A 388 -14.45 -8.01 -50.80
N TYR A 389 -15.18 -7.24 -50.00
CA TYR A 389 -15.43 -5.83 -50.25
C TYR A 389 -14.14 -5.00 -50.31
N ARG A 390 -13.20 -5.20 -49.37
CA ARG A 390 -11.86 -4.56 -49.41
C ARG A 390 -11.09 -4.93 -50.68
N ASN A 391 -11.14 -6.19 -51.09
CA ASN A 391 -10.50 -6.64 -52.33
C ASN A 391 -11.12 -5.95 -53.56
N TRP A 392 -12.44 -5.84 -53.63
CA TRP A 392 -13.14 -5.19 -54.74
C TRP A 392 -12.85 -3.69 -54.80
N LEU A 393 -12.80 -3.01 -53.64
CA LEU A 393 -12.34 -1.63 -53.55
C LEU A 393 -10.88 -1.48 -54.01
N SER A 394 -9.99 -2.40 -53.62
CA SER A 394 -8.57 -2.38 -54.08
C SER A 394 -8.44 -2.57 -55.59
N TRP A 395 -9.41 -3.22 -56.23
CA TRP A 395 -9.46 -3.40 -57.67
C TRP A 395 -10.04 -2.17 -58.40
N GLY A 396 -10.57 -1.19 -57.65
CA GLY A 396 -11.09 0.07 -58.14
C GLY A 396 -12.53 0.01 -58.60
N PHE A 397 -13.33 -0.95 -58.11
CA PHE A 397 -14.77 -1.01 -58.41
C PHE A 397 -15.55 -0.07 -57.47
N ASP A 398 -16.58 0.58 -58.02
CA ASP A 398 -17.53 1.43 -57.30
C ASP A 398 -18.75 0.62 -56.81
N GLU A 399 -19.60 1.23 -55.97
CA GLU A 399 -20.83 0.60 -55.47
C GLU A 399 -21.74 0.13 -56.63
N ALA A 400 -21.79 0.91 -57.73
CA ALA A 400 -22.59 0.59 -58.90
C ALA A 400 -22.13 -0.74 -59.56
N ALA A 401 -20.85 -0.87 -59.90
CA ALA A 401 -20.31 -2.09 -60.49
C ALA A 401 -20.45 -3.31 -59.55
N MET A 402 -20.30 -3.11 -58.24
CA MET A 402 -20.51 -4.20 -57.26
C MET A 402 -21.97 -4.65 -57.19
N THR A 403 -22.93 -3.72 -57.23
CA THR A 403 -24.36 -4.05 -57.24
C THR A 403 -24.82 -4.69 -58.56
N GLU A 404 -24.23 -4.31 -59.69
CA GLU A 404 -24.48 -4.95 -60.99
C GLU A 404 -23.97 -6.40 -61.00
N ALA A 405 -22.74 -6.62 -60.54
CA ALA A 405 -22.20 -7.97 -60.36
C ALA A 405 -23.04 -8.80 -59.37
N ALA A 406 -23.59 -8.17 -58.33
CA ALA A 406 -24.52 -8.82 -57.38
C ALA A 406 -25.85 -9.20 -58.03
N ALA A 407 -26.40 -8.36 -58.91
CA ALA A 407 -27.63 -8.67 -59.63
C ALA A 407 -27.45 -9.87 -60.58
N LEU A 408 -26.28 -9.99 -61.23
CA LEU A 408 -25.92 -11.15 -62.06
C LEU A 408 -25.75 -12.45 -61.24
N ALA A 409 -25.50 -12.31 -59.94
CA ALA A 409 -25.34 -13.42 -58.99
C ALA A 409 -26.64 -13.84 -58.31
N ALA A 410 -27.78 -13.17 -58.59
CA ALA A 410 -29.04 -13.39 -57.91
C ALA A 410 -29.47 -14.87 -57.95
N ASN A 411 -29.86 -15.40 -56.78
CA ASN A 411 -30.31 -16.79 -56.57
C ASN A 411 -29.31 -17.90 -56.92
N LYS A 412 -28.02 -17.58 -57.12
CA LYS A 412 -26.98 -18.61 -57.31
C LYS A 412 -26.41 -19.09 -55.97
N PRO A 413 -26.07 -20.38 -55.84
CA PRO A 413 -25.34 -20.86 -54.67
C PRO A 413 -23.97 -20.18 -54.60
N TYR A 414 -23.52 -19.82 -53.39
CA TYR A 414 -22.25 -19.11 -53.16
C TYR A 414 -22.13 -17.76 -53.87
N ALA A 415 -23.19 -16.94 -53.82
CA ALA A 415 -23.30 -15.68 -54.54
C ALA A 415 -22.07 -14.75 -54.43
N LEU A 416 -21.43 -14.62 -53.25
CA LEU A 416 -20.22 -13.79 -53.08
C LEU A 416 -18.99 -14.30 -53.85
N SER A 417 -18.80 -15.63 -53.94
CA SER A 417 -17.71 -16.21 -54.72
C SER A 417 -17.92 -15.95 -56.22
N TYR A 418 -19.18 -16.03 -56.66
CA TYR A 418 -19.57 -15.71 -58.02
C TYR A 418 -19.37 -14.22 -58.35
N ILE A 419 -19.80 -13.32 -57.45
CA ILE A 419 -19.54 -11.87 -57.58
C ILE A 419 -18.04 -11.61 -57.69
N ASN A 420 -17.24 -12.26 -56.84
CA ASN A 420 -15.79 -12.14 -56.89
C ASN A 420 -15.20 -12.64 -58.21
N GLN A 421 -15.73 -13.72 -58.77
CA GLN A 421 -15.33 -14.25 -60.08
C GLN A 421 -15.71 -13.29 -61.22
N VAL A 422 -16.92 -12.72 -61.19
CA VAL A 422 -17.39 -11.73 -62.18
C VAL A 422 -16.51 -10.47 -62.14
N LEU A 423 -16.26 -9.91 -60.95
CA LEU A 423 -15.41 -8.74 -60.79
C LEU A 423 -13.94 -9.02 -61.15
N SER A 424 -13.44 -10.24 -60.88
CA SER A 424 -12.10 -10.66 -61.30
C SER A 424 -11.99 -10.78 -62.82
N ASN A 425 -13.03 -11.27 -63.49
CA ASN A 425 -13.09 -11.30 -64.96
C ASN A 425 -13.17 -9.89 -65.54
N TRP A 426 -13.98 -8.99 -64.96
CA TRP A 426 -14.06 -7.58 -65.39
C TRP A 426 -12.73 -6.84 -65.20
N LYS A 427 -12.01 -7.14 -64.12
CA LYS A 427 -10.64 -6.64 -63.90
C LYS A 427 -9.68 -7.11 -64.99
N ARG A 428 -9.77 -8.38 -65.41
CA ARG A 428 -8.93 -8.97 -66.48
C ARG A 428 -9.26 -8.40 -67.86
N GLU A 429 -10.54 -8.12 -68.11
CA GLU A 429 -11.04 -7.48 -69.33
C GLU A 429 -10.78 -5.97 -69.37
N GLY A 430 -10.24 -5.36 -68.30
CA GLY A 430 -9.99 -3.93 -68.23
C GLY A 430 -11.26 -3.07 -68.12
N LYS A 431 -12.43 -3.67 -67.90
CA LYS A 431 -13.70 -2.97 -67.67
C LYS A 431 -13.71 -2.38 -66.27
N LYS A 432 -13.16 -1.17 -66.13
CA LYS A 432 -13.42 -0.32 -64.97
C LYS A 432 -14.64 0.55 -65.29
N SER A 433 -15.80 0.10 -64.84
CA SER A 433 -17.10 0.76 -64.94
C SER A 433 -17.58 1.09 -66.37
N ALA A 434 -18.72 0.53 -66.76
CA ALA A 434 -19.46 0.96 -67.94
C ALA A 434 -20.35 2.16 -67.60
N VAL A 435 -19.75 3.32 -67.27
CA VAL A 435 -20.43 4.61 -67.33
C VAL A 435 -19.43 5.69 -67.77
N LYS A 436 -19.26 5.85 -69.08
CA LYS A 436 -19.04 7.16 -69.69
C LYS A 436 -20.38 7.59 -70.29
N GLU A 437 -20.76 8.84 -70.05
CA GLU A 437 -22.02 9.51 -70.46
C GLU A 437 -23.26 9.16 -69.64
N VAL A 438 -23.49 9.90 -68.54
CA VAL A 438 -24.56 10.92 -68.40
C VAL A 438 -24.35 11.60 -67.03
N VAL A 439 -23.43 12.57 -66.94
CA VAL A 439 -23.52 13.71 -66.00
C VAL A 439 -22.77 14.88 -66.65
N ALA A 440 -23.36 15.44 -67.69
CA ALA A 440 -22.91 16.69 -68.29
C ALA A 440 -24.09 17.65 -68.47
N THR A 441 -24.96 17.77 -67.45
CA THR A 441 -25.95 18.85 -67.33
C THR A 441 -26.47 18.94 -65.90
N VAL A 442 -25.61 19.29 -64.94
CA VAL A 442 -25.91 20.21 -63.82
C VAL A 442 -24.57 20.81 -63.37
N ALA A 443 -23.94 21.56 -64.27
CA ALA A 443 -22.94 22.54 -63.90
C ALA A 443 -23.70 23.86 -63.74
N ASP A 444 -24.26 24.07 -62.56
CA ASP A 444 -24.48 25.39 -61.97
C ASP A 444 -25.06 25.20 -60.56
N GLY A 445 -24.21 25.39 -59.55
CA GLY A 445 -24.61 25.32 -58.14
C GLY A 445 -23.49 24.94 -57.18
N TYR A 446 -22.55 25.88 -56.95
CA TYR A 446 -21.66 25.98 -55.78
C TYR A 446 -20.78 24.78 -55.36
N ASP A 447 -19.48 24.95 -55.56
CA ASP A 447 -18.36 24.08 -55.16
C ASP A 447 -18.20 23.99 -53.62
N PHE A 448 -18.66 22.87 -53.02
CA PHE A 448 -18.45 22.54 -51.60
C PHE A 448 -17.58 21.28 -51.39
N SER A 449 -17.15 20.60 -52.46
CA SER A 449 -16.50 19.28 -52.35
C SER A 449 -14.97 19.32 -52.47
N ARG A 450 -14.38 20.32 -53.13
CA ARG A 450 -12.91 20.44 -53.21
C ARG A 450 -12.27 21.01 -51.95
N MET A 451 -12.97 21.89 -51.22
CA MET A 451 -12.46 22.53 -50.01
C MET A 451 -12.23 21.52 -48.87
N ASN A 452 -13.06 20.47 -48.79
CA ASN A 452 -12.96 19.45 -47.73
C ASN A 452 -11.84 18.43 -47.95
N GLU A 453 -11.47 18.07 -49.18
CA GLU A 453 -10.42 17.06 -49.42
C GLU A 453 -9.03 17.64 -49.12
N GLU A 454 -8.73 18.86 -49.56
CA GLU A 454 -7.46 19.54 -49.24
C GLU A 454 -7.34 19.86 -47.74
N GLU A 455 -8.43 20.28 -47.08
CA GLU A 455 -8.42 20.49 -45.64
C GLU A 455 -8.27 19.17 -44.87
N ARG A 456 -8.88 18.08 -45.34
CA ARG A 456 -8.76 16.75 -44.74
C ARG A 456 -7.36 16.18 -44.91
N GLU A 457 -6.73 16.35 -46.07
CA GLU A 457 -5.33 15.96 -46.28
C GLU A 457 -4.38 16.81 -45.42
N LYS A 458 -4.62 18.12 -45.32
CA LYS A 458 -3.86 19.01 -44.42
C LYS A 458 -4.01 18.59 -42.95
N ARG A 459 -5.21 18.19 -42.51
CA ARG A 459 -5.46 17.67 -41.14
C ARG A 459 -4.78 16.33 -40.92
N LEU A 460 -4.91 15.38 -41.83
CA LEU A 460 -4.25 14.07 -41.75
C LEU A 460 -2.72 14.18 -41.72
N ARG A 461 -2.15 15.15 -42.46
CA ARG A 461 -0.71 15.44 -42.45
C ARG A 461 -0.27 16.02 -41.10
N LYS A 462 -1.07 16.93 -40.52
CA LYS A 462 -0.83 17.48 -39.18
C LYS A 462 -0.92 16.42 -38.08
N ASP A 463 -1.84 15.46 -38.20
CA ASP A 463 -2.00 14.35 -37.25
C ASP A 463 -0.83 13.37 -37.33
N LYS A 464 -0.37 13.05 -38.54
CA LYS A 464 0.83 12.22 -38.74
C LYS A 464 2.09 12.87 -38.18
N GLU A 465 2.23 14.20 -38.33
CA GLU A 465 3.33 14.95 -37.71
C GLU A 465 3.25 14.94 -36.18
N TYR A 466 2.05 15.14 -35.61
CA TYR A 466 1.84 15.08 -34.16
C TYR A 466 2.21 13.70 -33.60
N ALA A 467 1.74 12.63 -34.26
CA ALA A 467 2.09 11.25 -33.89
C ALA A 467 3.60 10.97 -34.00
N ALA A 468 4.28 11.57 -34.98
CA ALA A 468 5.73 11.48 -35.10
C ALA A 468 6.46 12.17 -33.94
N PHE A 469 6.02 13.37 -33.54
CA PHE A 469 6.58 14.08 -32.39
C PHE A 469 6.37 13.34 -31.06
N GLU A 470 5.19 12.76 -30.83
CA GLU A 470 4.93 11.95 -29.63
C GLU A 470 5.81 10.69 -29.59
N LYS A 471 6.03 10.06 -30.74
CA LYS A 471 6.90 8.88 -30.85
C LYS A 471 8.36 9.23 -30.56
N GLU A 472 8.85 10.35 -31.08
CA GLU A 472 10.20 10.86 -30.82
C GLU A 472 10.37 11.27 -29.35
N ARG A 473 9.39 11.96 -28.77
CA ARG A 473 9.37 12.33 -27.35
C ARG A 473 9.43 11.09 -26.45
N ARG A 474 8.62 10.07 -26.75
CA ARG A 474 8.62 8.81 -25.97
C ARG A 474 9.96 8.10 -26.05
N LYS A 475 10.59 8.07 -27.23
CA LYS A 475 11.92 7.47 -27.41
C LYS A 475 12.97 8.21 -26.57
N LEU A 476 13.02 9.54 -26.65
CA LEU A 476 13.92 10.38 -25.85
C LEU A 476 13.64 10.25 -24.35
N SER A 477 12.37 10.15 -23.93
CA SER A 477 12.00 9.95 -22.51
C SER A 477 12.59 8.65 -21.95
N ILE A 478 12.49 7.56 -22.71
CA ILE A 478 13.03 6.25 -22.32
C ILE A 478 14.55 6.31 -22.26
N GLU A 479 15.19 6.95 -23.24
CA GLU A 479 16.64 7.09 -23.33
C GLU A 479 17.21 7.96 -22.19
N ILE A 480 16.54 9.08 -21.87
CA ILE A 480 16.86 9.94 -20.72
C ILE A 480 16.69 9.18 -19.40
N ALA A 481 15.58 8.44 -19.23
CA ALA A 481 15.33 7.65 -18.03
C ALA A 481 16.38 6.55 -17.84
N HIS A 482 16.83 5.93 -18.94
CA HIS A 482 17.88 4.93 -18.91
C HIS A 482 19.23 5.53 -18.49
N ILE A 483 19.61 6.69 -19.05
CA ILE A 483 20.85 7.40 -18.67
C ILE A 483 20.86 7.75 -17.17
N TYR A 484 19.75 8.25 -16.63
CA TYR A 484 19.64 8.52 -15.20
C TYR A 484 19.73 7.24 -14.34
N SER A 485 19.17 6.11 -14.82
CA SER A 485 19.24 4.83 -14.11
C SER A 485 20.67 4.26 -14.03
N GLU A 486 21.53 4.62 -14.98
CA GLU A 486 22.95 4.25 -15.01
C GLU A 486 23.84 5.27 -14.27
N GLY A 487 23.25 6.30 -13.64
CA GLY A 487 23.97 7.35 -12.92
C GLY A 487 24.63 8.40 -13.82
N GLY A 488 24.29 8.42 -15.11
CA GLY A 488 24.75 9.42 -16.07
C GLY A 488 23.86 10.67 -16.12
N ILE A 489 24.38 11.76 -16.67
CA ILE A 489 23.62 12.98 -16.93
C ILE A 489 23.33 13.04 -18.44
N PRO A 490 22.07 13.19 -18.88
CA PRO A 490 21.74 13.34 -20.29
C PRO A 490 22.45 14.54 -20.92
N SER A 491 22.85 14.42 -22.19
CA SER A 491 23.43 15.54 -22.95
C SER A 491 22.46 16.72 -22.99
N ALA A 492 22.99 17.95 -22.84
CA ALA A 492 22.20 19.18 -22.89
C ALA A 492 21.38 19.32 -24.19
N GLU A 493 21.85 18.72 -25.28
CA GLU A 493 21.13 18.70 -26.56
C GLU A 493 19.89 17.78 -26.52
N MET A 494 19.97 16.63 -25.84
CA MET A 494 18.83 15.72 -25.65
C MET A 494 17.77 16.32 -24.72
N SER A 495 18.18 16.95 -23.62
CA SER A 495 17.25 17.61 -22.69
C SER A 495 16.53 18.79 -23.37
N ARG A 496 17.26 19.63 -24.11
CA ARG A 496 16.63 20.72 -24.89
C ARG A 496 15.66 20.19 -25.94
N ARG A 497 16.04 19.13 -26.66
CA ARG A 497 15.18 18.52 -27.68
C ARG A 497 13.90 17.93 -27.08
N PHE A 498 13.99 17.35 -25.88
CA PHE A 498 12.85 16.84 -25.14
C PHE A 498 11.88 17.97 -24.72
N GLU A 499 12.40 19.06 -24.15
CA GLU A 499 11.61 20.23 -23.77
C GLU A 499 10.94 20.91 -24.99
N GLU A 500 11.67 21.02 -26.11
CA GLU A 500 11.11 21.54 -27.37
C GLU A 500 9.94 20.69 -27.87
N LEU A 501 10.07 19.35 -27.83
CA LEU A 501 9.01 18.44 -28.22
C LEU A 501 7.80 18.53 -27.28
N GLU A 502 8.00 18.69 -25.97
CA GLU A 502 6.90 18.90 -25.02
C GLU A 502 6.13 20.19 -25.30
N LYS A 503 6.86 21.28 -25.60
CA LYS A 503 6.24 22.56 -25.93
C LYS A 503 5.45 22.50 -27.25
N LEU A 504 6.02 21.88 -28.29
CA LEU A 504 5.35 21.71 -29.59
C LEU A 504 4.10 20.82 -29.49
N ILE A 505 4.13 19.79 -28.66
CA ILE A 505 2.99 18.91 -28.39
C ILE A 505 1.90 19.67 -27.62
N ALA A 506 2.27 20.44 -26.59
CA ALA A 506 1.33 21.25 -25.82
C ALA A 506 0.64 22.34 -26.67
N GLU A 507 1.39 23.05 -27.52
CA GLU A 507 0.84 24.06 -28.43
C GLU A 507 -0.09 23.45 -29.48
N LYS A 508 0.25 22.26 -30.01
CA LYS A 508 -0.64 21.56 -30.95
C LYS A 508 -1.90 21.02 -30.27
N LYS A 509 -1.80 20.58 -29.01
CA LYS A 509 -2.95 20.11 -28.23
C LYS A 509 -3.93 21.25 -27.93
N ALA A 510 -3.43 22.43 -27.54
CA ALA A 510 -4.26 23.61 -27.29
C ALA A 510 -5.03 24.06 -28.56
N LYS A 511 -4.40 24.02 -29.73
CA LYS A 511 -5.04 24.35 -31.02
C LYS A 511 -6.03 23.30 -31.55
N LEU A 512 -6.09 22.13 -30.92
CA LEU A 512 -7.06 21.07 -31.22
C LEU A 512 -8.28 21.15 -30.28
N GLU A 513 -8.14 21.84 -29.15
CA GLU A 513 -9.20 22.07 -28.15
C GLU A 513 -10.00 23.38 -28.41
N GLU A 514 -9.42 24.36 -29.13
CA GLU A 514 -10.12 25.49 -29.78
C GLU A 514 -10.78 25.08 -31.11
#